data_AF-X0WE17-F1
#
_entry.id   AF-X0WE17-F1
#
_cell.length_a   1.000
_cell.length_b   1.000
_cell.length_c   1.000
_cell.angle_alpha   90.00
_cell.angle_beta   90.00
_cell.angle_gamma   90.00
#
_symmetry.space_group_name_H-M   'P 1'
#
loop_
_entity.id
_entity.type
_entity.pdbx_description
1 polymer ?
#
loop_
_entity_poly.entity_id
_entity_poly.type
_entity_poly.pdbx_seq_one_letter_code
_entity_poly.pdbx_strand_id
1 'polypeptide(L)'
;GPNPYNASQKKRQSQEFNAVRSRLYKIHKEFDPILGHAYGRVNKLNSDLAYRDSSGQVFWHEITGDPDFYLKLIRLMKDEPAKHRKEYAPEWEAAINRFTAEFISDFCFSDGNIDWEKLVQFVSAEKAPKLTKKMEAKTKVKPKEKSI
;
A
#
# COMPACT_ATOMS: atom_id res chain seq x y z
N GLY A 1 11.69 -6.91 -2.00
CA GLY A 1 13.05 -7.45 -2.24
C GLY A 1 13.50 -8.26 -1.04
N PRO A 2 14.62 -9.01 -1.12
CA PRO A 2 14.98 -10.10 -0.19
C PRO A 2 15.43 -9.68 1.22
N ASN A 3 15.33 -8.41 1.59
CA ASN A 3 15.61 -7.96 2.95
C ASN A 3 14.56 -6.94 3.44
N PRO A 4 13.28 -7.34 3.54
CA PRO A 4 12.21 -6.43 3.94
C PRO A 4 12.12 -6.26 5.47
N TYR A 5 12.82 -7.10 6.23
CA TYR A 5 12.71 -7.20 7.68
C TYR A 5 14.03 -6.95 8.40
N ASN A 6 13.95 -6.29 9.55
CA ASN A 6 15.05 -6.20 10.49
C ASN A 6 15.20 -7.49 11.33
N ALA A 7 16.22 -7.54 12.18
CA ALA A 7 16.53 -8.74 12.96
C ALA A 7 15.43 -9.16 13.96
N SER A 8 14.76 -8.19 14.61
CA SER A 8 13.70 -8.51 15.58
C SER A 8 12.46 -9.09 14.89
N GLN A 9 12.11 -8.55 13.72
CA GLN A 9 11.03 -9.07 12.88
C GLN A 9 11.32 -10.50 12.40
N LYS A 10 12.54 -10.77 11.91
CA LYS A 10 12.95 -12.13 11.50
C LYS A 10 12.87 -13.13 12.66
N LYS A 11 13.33 -12.73 13.85
CA LYS A 11 13.25 -13.58 15.07
C LYS A 11 11.80 -13.87 15.45
N ARG A 12 10.94 -12.86 15.45
CA ARG A 12 9.51 -13.02 15.76
C ARG A 12 8.81 -13.94 14.77
N GLN A 13 9.09 -13.77 13.48
CA GLN A 13 8.55 -14.61 12.43
C GLN A 13 8.96 -16.09 12.60
N SER A 14 10.23 -16.37 12.89
CA SER A 14 10.70 -17.74 13.19
C SER A 14 10.00 -18.35 14.40
N GLN A 15 9.73 -17.57 15.46
CA GLN A 15 8.99 -18.05 16.63
C GLN A 15 7.55 -18.45 16.28
N GLU A 16 6.85 -17.61 15.51
CA GLU A 16 5.48 -17.89 15.08
C GLU A 16 5.40 -19.12 14.17
N PHE A 17 6.33 -19.26 13.21
CA PHE A 17 6.38 -20.46 12.37
C PHE A 17 6.65 -21.74 13.17
N ASN A 18 7.54 -21.68 14.16
CA ASN A 18 7.80 -22.84 15.04
C ASN A 18 6.57 -23.19 15.89
N ALA A 19 5.81 -22.20 16.35
CA ALA A 19 4.57 -22.44 17.09
C ALA A 19 3.52 -23.13 16.22
N VAL A 20 3.35 -22.70 14.97
CA VAL A 20 2.46 -23.35 13.98
C VAL A 20 2.94 -24.76 13.67
N ARG A 21 4.24 -24.96 13.37
CA ARG A 21 4.84 -26.28 13.11
C ARG A 21 4.54 -27.25 14.24
N SER A 22 4.71 -26.81 15.48
CA SER A 22 4.48 -27.64 16.68
C SER A 22 3.01 -28.08 16.82
N ARG A 23 2.06 -27.25 16.38
CA ARG A 23 0.63 -27.59 16.37
C ARG A 23 0.29 -28.56 15.24
N LEU A 24 0.82 -28.33 14.05
CA LEU A 24 0.57 -29.17 12.87
C LEU A 24 1.19 -30.57 13.01
N TYR A 25 2.35 -30.69 13.65
CA TYR A 25 2.98 -31.99 13.89
C TYR A 25 2.17 -32.88 14.82
N LYS A 26 1.46 -32.31 15.80
CA LYS A 26 0.55 -33.07 16.68
C LYS A 26 -0.60 -33.74 15.94
N ILE A 27 -0.96 -33.23 14.76
CA ILE A 27 -1.99 -33.79 13.89
C ILE A 27 -1.40 -34.43 12.63
N HIS A 28 -0.10 -34.77 12.65
CA HIS A 28 0.63 -35.43 11.57
C HIS A 28 0.53 -34.70 10.21
N LYS A 29 0.55 -33.37 10.23
CA LYS A 29 0.59 -32.54 9.02
C LYS A 29 1.99 -31.99 8.79
N GLU A 30 2.45 -32.12 7.56
CA GLU A 30 3.70 -31.51 7.09
C GLU A 30 3.54 -29.99 6.98
N PHE A 31 4.62 -29.27 7.26
CA PHE A 31 4.63 -27.81 7.23
C PHE A 31 5.98 -27.27 6.77
N ASP A 32 6.00 -26.74 5.55
CA ASP A 32 7.14 -26.06 4.94
C ASP A 32 6.86 -24.54 4.84
N PRO A 33 7.33 -23.73 5.81
CA PRO A 33 7.15 -22.29 5.76
C PRO A 33 8.13 -21.64 4.76
N ILE A 34 7.58 -20.83 3.86
CA ILE A 34 8.32 -20.12 2.82
C ILE A 34 8.10 -18.62 2.98
N LEU A 35 9.19 -17.84 2.94
CA LEU A 35 9.12 -16.40 2.75
C LEU A 35 9.39 -16.07 1.27
N GLY A 36 8.30 -15.82 0.54
CA GLY A 36 8.31 -15.49 -0.88
C GLY A 36 8.51 -13.99 -1.13
N HIS A 37 9.46 -13.65 -1.99
CA HIS A 37 9.67 -12.29 -2.46
C HIS A 37 9.37 -12.19 -3.96
N ALA A 38 8.48 -11.27 -4.33
CA ALA A 38 8.06 -11.09 -5.72
C ALA A 38 9.21 -10.73 -6.68
N TYR A 39 10.31 -10.15 -6.17
CA TYR A 39 11.46 -9.72 -6.97
C TYR A 39 12.75 -9.73 -6.14
N GLY A 40 13.87 -9.72 -6.86
CA GLY A 40 15.22 -9.83 -6.29
C GLY A 40 15.79 -11.24 -6.41
N ARG A 41 17.00 -11.42 -5.90
CA ARG A 41 17.73 -12.71 -5.89
C ARG A 41 18.23 -12.99 -4.48
N VAL A 42 18.08 -14.22 -4.02
CA VAL A 42 18.64 -14.69 -2.75
C VAL A 42 19.83 -15.58 -3.10
N ASN A 43 21.03 -15.18 -2.68
CA ASN A 43 22.27 -15.91 -2.97
C ASN A 43 22.70 -16.82 -1.82
N LYS A 44 22.00 -16.79 -0.67
CA LYS A 44 22.40 -17.50 0.54
C LYS A 44 21.17 -18.04 1.26
N LEU A 45 21.13 -19.36 1.49
CA LEU A 45 20.19 -19.97 2.43
C LEU A 45 20.66 -19.59 3.83
N ASN A 46 19.89 -18.78 4.56
CA ASN A 46 20.17 -18.55 5.97
C ASN A 46 19.75 -19.79 6.76
N SER A 47 20.73 -20.61 7.18
CA SER A 47 20.48 -21.87 7.92
C SER A 47 19.77 -21.68 9.26
N ASP A 48 19.80 -20.46 9.80
CA ASP A 48 19.36 -20.18 11.18
C ASP A 48 17.88 -19.78 11.26
N LEU A 49 17.19 -19.68 10.13
CA LEU A 49 15.77 -19.32 10.07
C LEU A 49 14.89 -20.57 10.07
N ALA A 50 13.72 -20.48 10.70
CA ALA A 50 12.76 -21.59 10.76
C ALA A 50 12.01 -21.82 9.43
N TYR A 51 12.31 -21.01 8.41
CA TYR A 51 11.66 -20.94 7.10
C TYR A 51 12.71 -20.71 6.02
N ARG A 52 12.35 -21.02 4.77
CA ARG A 52 13.22 -20.79 3.61
C ARG A 52 12.82 -19.54 2.85
N ASP A 53 13.81 -18.83 2.35
CA ASP A 53 13.61 -17.68 1.47
C ASP A 53 13.53 -18.14 0.02
N SER A 54 12.55 -17.64 -0.72
CA SER A 54 12.43 -17.83 -2.17
C SER A 54 12.19 -16.47 -2.83
N SER A 55 12.84 -16.17 -3.95
CA SER A 55 12.76 -14.84 -4.57
C SER A 55 12.70 -14.86 -6.10
N GLY A 56 11.98 -13.89 -6.65
CA GLY A 56 11.96 -13.59 -8.07
C GLY A 56 11.53 -14.80 -8.89
N GLN A 57 12.30 -15.11 -9.95
CA GLN A 57 11.99 -16.22 -10.85
C GLN A 57 11.85 -17.56 -10.12
N VAL A 58 12.73 -17.87 -9.17
CA VAL A 58 12.69 -19.14 -8.41
C VAL A 58 11.39 -19.27 -7.65
N PHE A 59 10.98 -18.22 -6.95
CA PHE A 59 9.72 -18.20 -6.22
C PHE A 59 8.51 -18.37 -7.15
N TRP A 60 8.44 -17.56 -8.20
CA TRP A 60 7.31 -17.61 -9.12
C TRP A 60 7.22 -18.95 -9.85
N HIS A 61 8.36 -19.51 -10.28
CA HIS A 61 8.41 -20.83 -10.89
C HIS A 61 7.93 -21.92 -9.93
N GLU A 62 8.36 -21.86 -8.67
CA GLU A 62 7.97 -22.83 -7.65
C GLU A 62 6.45 -22.86 -7.40
N ILE A 63 5.78 -21.71 -7.33
CA ILE A 63 4.34 -21.67 -7.04
C ILE A 63 3.44 -21.79 -8.27
N THR A 64 3.97 -21.58 -9.48
CA THR A 64 3.16 -21.59 -10.73
C THR A 64 3.55 -22.69 -11.73
N GLY A 65 4.73 -23.29 -11.59
CA GLY A 65 5.34 -24.17 -12.59
C GLY A 65 5.90 -23.43 -13.82
N ASP A 66 5.77 -22.10 -13.90
CA ASP A 66 6.12 -21.32 -15.08
C ASP A 66 7.37 -20.46 -14.83
N PRO A 67 8.52 -20.77 -15.47
CA PRO A 67 9.76 -20.04 -15.26
C PRO A 67 9.71 -18.59 -15.77
N ASP A 68 8.75 -18.26 -16.64
CA ASP A 68 8.59 -16.91 -17.20
C ASP A 68 7.48 -16.12 -16.53
N PHE A 69 6.84 -16.66 -15.47
CA PHE A 69 5.69 -16.02 -14.83
C PHE A 69 5.99 -14.61 -14.33
N TYR A 70 7.19 -14.38 -13.78
CA TYR A 70 7.61 -13.05 -13.34
C TYR A 70 7.66 -12.00 -14.47
N LEU A 71 7.96 -12.44 -15.72
CA LEU A 71 7.90 -11.59 -16.91
C LEU A 71 6.46 -11.32 -17.34
N LYS A 72 5.57 -12.31 -17.21
CA LYS A 72 4.15 -12.14 -17.50
C LYS A 72 3.52 -11.10 -16.58
N LEU A 73 3.88 -11.08 -15.30
CA LEU A 73 3.44 -10.06 -14.34
C LEU A 73 3.83 -8.64 -14.78
N ILE A 74 5.09 -8.41 -15.15
CA ILE A 74 5.51 -7.06 -15.56
C ILE A 74 4.89 -6.63 -16.89
N ARG A 75 4.66 -7.56 -17.82
CA ARG A 75 3.93 -7.27 -19.08
C ARG A 75 2.49 -6.87 -18.79
N LEU A 76 1.79 -7.61 -17.94
CA LEU A 76 0.43 -7.29 -17.50
C LEU A 76 0.38 -5.90 -16.84
N MET A 77 1.29 -5.63 -15.90
CA MET A 77 1.37 -4.34 -15.21
C MET A 77 1.73 -3.17 -16.14
N LYS A 78 2.36 -3.43 -17.29
CA LYS A 78 2.66 -2.38 -18.28
C LYS A 78 1.42 -2.02 -19.08
N ASP A 79 0.68 -3.03 -19.55
CA ASP A 79 -0.35 -2.84 -20.56
C ASP A 79 -1.71 -2.50 -19.93
N GLU A 80 -2.07 -3.12 -18.80
CA GLU A 80 -3.39 -2.90 -18.16
C GLU A 80 -3.60 -1.47 -17.67
N PRO A 81 -2.67 -0.84 -16.93
CA PRO A 81 -2.88 0.54 -16.47
C PRO A 81 -3.00 1.54 -17.63
N ALA A 82 -2.36 1.28 -18.77
CA ALA A 82 -2.46 2.14 -19.95
C ALA A 82 -3.87 2.11 -20.57
N LYS A 83 -4.56 0.96 -20.53
CA LYS A 83 -5.93 0.81 -21.05
C LYS A 83 -6.93 1.61 -20.23
N HIS A 84 -6.82 1.54 -18.91
CA HIS A 84 -7.78 2.17 -18.00
C HIS A 84 -7.40 3.60 -17.60
N ARG A 85 -6.20 4.09 -17.97
CA ARG A 85 -5.77 5.47 -17.66
C ARG A 85 -6.77 6.52 -18.11
N LYS A 86 -7.34 6.37 -19.31
CA LYS A 86 -8.33 7.34 -19.84
C LYS A 86 -9.62 7.33 -19.03
N GLU A 87 -10.02 6.17 -18.54
CA GLU A 87 -11.21 6.01 -17.72
C GLU A 87 -11.03 6.67 -16.36
N TYR A 88 -9.87 6.49 -15.71
CA TYR A 88 -9.62 7.00 -14.36
C TYR A 88 -9.05 8.42 -14.29
N ALA A 89 -8.66 8.99 -15.43
CA ALA A 89 -8.08 10.33 -15.47
C ALA A 89 -9.01 11.40 -14.88
N PRO A 90 -10.32 11.46 -15.20
CA PRO A 90 -11.22 12.46 -14.64
C PRO A 90 -11.33 12.37 -13.11
N GLU A 91 -11.46 11.17 -12.56
CA GLU A 91 -11.57 10.93 -11.11
C GLU A 91 -10.26 11.25 -10.39
N TRP A 92 -9.12 10.94 -11.01
CA TRP A 92 -7.80 11.27 -10.53
C TRP A 92 -7.58 12.79 -10.46
N GLU A 93 -7.86 13.52 -11.54
CA GLU A 93 -7.75 14.98 -11.57
C GLU A 93 -8.71 15.63 -10.56
N ALA A 94 -9.93 15.09 -10.44
CA ALA A 94 -10.88 15.54 -9.44
C ALA A 94 -10.36 15.30 -8.01
N ALA A 95 -9.67 14.18 -7.75
CA ALA A 95 -9.06 13.89 -6.46
C ALA A 95 -7.90 14.84 -6.15
N ILE A 96 -7.02 15.11 -7.12
CA ILE A 96 -5.95 16.10 -6.99
C ILE A 96 -6.56 17.46 -6.61
N ASN A 97 -7.54 17.94 -7.36
CA ASN A 97 -8.14 19.25 -7.11
C ASN A 97 -8.77 19.34 -5.71
N ARG A 98 -9.46 18.28 -5.25
CA ARG A 98 -10.02 18.24 -3.89
C ARG A 98 -8.93 18.31 -2.83
N PHE A 99 -7.89 17.48 -2.92
CA PHE A 99 -6.82 17.46 -1.93
C PHE A 99 -5.99 18.74 -1.95
N THR A 100 -5.73 19.32 -3.14
CA THR A 100 -5.06 20.61 -3.27
C THR A 100 -5.90 21.73 -2.68
N ALA A 101 -7.21 21.76 -2.92
CA ALA A 101 -8.10 22.77 -2.36
C ALA A 101 -8.17 22.67 -0.82
N GLU A 102 -8.32 21.45 -0.28
CA GLU A 102 -8.28 21.20 1.16
C GLU A 102 -6.93 21.65 1.75
N PHE A 103 -5.81 21.29 1.11
CA PHE A 103 -4.48 21.66 1.56
C PHE A 103 -4.26 23.18 1.56
N ILE A 104 -4.63 23.87 0.48
CA ILE A 104 -4.50 25.33 0.38
C ILE A 104 -5.37 26.02 1.43
N SER A 105 -6.62 25.57 1.59
CA SER A 105 -7.56 26.14 2.57
C SER A 105 -7.04 26.00 4.00
N ASP A 106 -6.43 24.87 4.33
CA ASP A 106 -6.08 24.54 5.70
C ASP A 106 -4.62 24.86 6.05
N PHE A 107 -3.69 24.87 5.10
CA PHE A 107 -2.25 24.94 5.38
C PHE A 107 -1.50 25.99 4.57
N CYS A 108 -2.17 26.85 3.79
CA CYS A 108 -1.53 27.99 3.14
C CYS A 108 -2.07 29.33 3.66
N PHE A 109 -1.21 30.35 3.62
CA PHE A 109 -1.60 31.74 3.80
C PHE A 109 -2.34 32.28 2.56
N SER A 110 -2.93 33.46 2.67
CA SER A 110 -3.67 34.09 1.56
C SER A 110 -2.78 34.48 0.36
N ASP A 111 -1.47 34.53 0.54
CA ASP A 111 -0.49 34.76 -0.52
C ASP A 111 -0.07 33.45 -1.24
N GLY A 112 -0.59 32.30 -0.80
CA GLY A 112 -0.30 30.98 -1.36
C GLY A 112 0.93 30.28 -0.77
N ASN A 113 1.68 30.92 0.13
CA ASN A 113 2.79 30.28 0.82
C ASN A 113 2.28 29.29 1.89
N ILE A 114 3.03 28.21 2.13
CA ILE A 114 2.67 27.20 3.13
C ILE A 114 2.93 27.75 4.53
N ASP A 115 1.92 27.63 5.40
CA ASP A 115 2.04 27.81 6.84
C ASP A 115 2.65 26.54 7.46
N TRP A 116 3.98 26.48 7.44
CA TRP A 116 4.72 25.33 7.97
C TRP A 116 4.51 25.12 9.46
N GLU A 117 4.30 26.19 10.24
CA GLU A 117 4.05 26.06 11.67
C GLU A 117 2.73 25.35 11.91
N LYS A 118 1.67 25.76 11.22
CA LYS A 118 0.36 25.11 11.31
C LYS A 118 0.40 23.66 10.84
N LEU A 119 1.09 23.37 9.74
CA LEU A 119 1.24 22.00 9.25
C LEU A 119 1.99 21.11 10.25
N VAL A 120 3.11 21.58 10.80
CA VAL A 120 3.90 20.82 11.78
C VAL A 120 3.12 20.62 13.08
N GLN A 121 2.41 21.65 13.56
CA GLN A 121 1.52 21.51 14.70
C GLN A 121 0.43 20.47 14.44
N PHE A 122 -0.16 20.45 13.24
CA PHE A 122 -1.17 19.46 12.87
C PHE A 122 -0.65 18.02 12.94
N VAL A 123 0.56 17.75 12.44
CA VAL A 123 1.10 16.38 12.40
C VAL A 123 1.84 15.94 13.67
N SER A 124 2.27 16.88 14.52
CA SER A 124 3.19 16.58 15.63
C SER A 124 2.73 17.07 17.01
N ALA A 125 1.70 17.91 17.12
CA ALA A 125 1.25 18.38 18.44
C ALA A 125 0.66 17.23 19.27
N GLU A 126 0.86 17.28 20.59
CA GLU A 126 0.31 16.30 21.54
C GLU A 126 -1.20 16.11 21.40
N LYS A 127 -1.91 17.20 21.06
CA LYS A 127 -3.33 17.19 20.68
C LYS A 127 -3.45 17.78 19.29
N ALA A 128 -4.01 17.00 18.37
CA ALA A 128 -4.23 17.46 17.00
C ALA A 128 -5.16 18.69 16.99
N PRO A 129 -4.73 19.85 16.44
CA PRO A 129 -5.58 21.01 16.29
C PRO A 129 -6.75 20.72 15.34
N LYS A 130 -7.92 21.30 15.63
CA LYS A 130 -9.11 21.13 14.77
C LYS A 130 -8.94 21.94 13.49
N LEU A 131 -9.04 21.28 12.33
CA LEU A 131 -9.08 21.96 11.05
C LEU A 131 -10.39 22.74 10.91
N THR A 132 -10.30 23.94 10.34
CA THR A 132 -11.43 24.82 10.11
C THR A 132 -12.19 24.40 8.86
N LYS A 133 -13.22 23.55 9.00
CA LYS A 133 -14.16 23.28 7.90
C LYS A 133 -14.82 24.59 7.43
N LYS A 134 -14.40 25.13 6.28
CA LYS A 134 -15.15 26.17 5.57
C LYS A 134 -15.88 25.59 4.35
N MET A 135 -17.20 25.44 4.55
CA MET A 135 -18.31 25.47 3.59
C MET A 135 -18.50 24.29 2.63
N GLU A 136 -19.36 23.35 3.04
CA GLU A 136 -20.35 22.76 2.13
C GLU A 136 -21.30 23.87 1.65
N ALA A 137 -21.10 24.37 0.42
CA ALA A 137 -22.12 25.16 -0.24
C ALA A 137 -23.28 24.21 -0.62
N LYS A 138 -24.31 24.16 0.23
CA LYS A 138 -25.59 23.51 -0.10
C LYS A 138 -26.24 24.26 -1.26
N THR A 139 -26.03 23.81 -2.49
CA THR A 139 -26.82 24.27 -3.63
C THR A 139 -28.26 23.75 -3.48
N LYS A 140 -29.13 24.54 -2.86
CA LYS A 140 -30.58 24.33 -2.90
C LYS A 140 -31.04 24.53 -4.34
N VAL A 141 -31.29 23.44 -5.07
CA VAL A 141 -32.04 23.47 -6.32
C VAL A 141 -33.49 23.85 -5.97
N LYS A 142 -33.93 25.05 -6.36
CA LYS A 142 -35.35 25.44 -6.28
C LYS A 142 -36.15 24.63 -7.32
N PRO A 143 -37.36 24.15 -7.00
CA PRO A 143 -38.21 23.50 -8.00
C PRO A 143 -38.65 24.54 -9.03
N LYS A 144 -38.57 24.18 -10.32
CA LYS A 144 -39.20 24.97 -11.40
C LYS A 144 -40.71 24.87 -11.25
N GLU A 145 -41.36 25.98 -10.94
CA GLU A 145 -42.80 26.14 -11.17
C GLU A 145 -43.08 25.94 -12.66
N LYS A 146 -43.97 24.99 -12.97
CA LYS A 146 -44.59 24.87 -14.29
C LYS A 146 -45.72 25.90 -14.34
N SER A 147 -45.55 26.97 -15.11
CA SER A 147 -46.66 27.79 -15.57
C SER A 147 -47.16 27.25 -16.92
N ILE A 148 -48.42 26.82 -16.89
CA ILE A 148 -49.46 26.73 -17.94
C ILE A 148 -49.03 26.14 -19.29
#